data_AF-A0A931DLH7-F1
#
_entry.id   AF-A0A931DLH7-F1
#
_cell.length_a   1.000
_cell.length_b   1.000
_cell.length_c   1.000
_cell.angle_alpha   90.00
_cell.angle_beta   90.00
_cell.angle_gamma   90.00
#
_symmetry.space_group_name_H-M   'P 1'
#
loop_
_entity.id
_entity.type
_entity.pdbx_description
1 polymer ?
#
loop_
_entity_poly.entity_id
_entity_poly.type
_entity_poly.pdbx_seq_one_letter_code
_entity_poly.pdbx_strand_id
1 'polypeptide(L)'
;MRVFVAGGSGVVGRRLVPQLVARGHQVTATTTNAARLDSLERLGAEGVVMDGLEAACAGARRPMRVPAWLARPLAGDVAVVMMTEGRGFSNAKAKAELGWRLRHPSWRQGFREELA
;
A
#
# COMPACT_ATOMS: atom_id res chain seq x y z
N MET A 1 -21.60 3.81 4.25
CA MET A 1 -20.69 3.62 5.41
C MET A 1 -19.47 4.52 5.27
N ARG A 2 -18.73 4.79 6.35
CA ARG A 2 -17.46 5.53 6.31
C ARG A 2 -16.30 4.58 5.98
N VAL A 3 -15.49 4.93 5.00
CA VAL A 3 -14.35 4.13 4.55
C VAL A 3 -13.11 5.00 4.48
N PHE A 4 -12.05 4.57 5.17
CA PHE A 4 -10.74 5.21 5.12
C PHE A 4 -9.84 4.48 4.11
N VAL A 5 -9.26 5.23 3.16
CA VAL A 5 -8.37 4.69 2.12
C VAL A 5 -6.98 5.31 2.29
N ALA A 6 -6.05 4.55 2.87
CA ALA A 6 -4.66 4.94 2.95
C ALA A 6 -4.01 4.95 1.55
N GLY A 7 -3.35 6.04 1.17
CA GLY A 7 -2.71 6.16 -0.15
C GLY A 7 -3.71 6.21 -1.30
N GLY A 8 -4.83 6.91 -1.11
CA GLY A 8 -5.92 7.01 -2.08
C GLY A 8 -5.53 7.65 -3.42
N SER A 9 -4.45 8.44 -3.47
CA SER A 9 -3.92 9.01 -4.73
C SER A 9 -3.02 8.03 -5.48
N GLY A 10 -2.76 6.87 -4.90
CA GLY A 10 -1.98 5.79 -5.49
C GLY A 10 -2.76 5.00 -6.53
N VAL A 11 -2.04 4.04 -7.11
CA VAL A 11 -2.49 3.14 -8.17
C VAL A 11 -3.83 2.47 -7.87
N VAL A 12 -3.95 1.84 -6.70
CA VAL A 12 -5.16 1.12 -6.29
C VAL A 12 -6.23 2.12 -5.85
N GLY A 13 -5.81 3.13 -5.07
CA GLY A 13 -6.70 4.14 -4.51
C GLY A 13 -7.53 4.86 -5.56
N ARG A 14 -6.91 5.35 -6.65
CA ARG A 14 -7.62 6.09 -7.70
C ARG A 14 -8.70 5.30 -8.44
N ARG A 15 -8.60 3.96 -8.44
CA ARG A 15 -9.60 3.05 -9.02
C ARG A 15 -10.64 2.62 -7.98
N LEU A 16 -10.22 2.46 -6.72
CA LEU A 16 -11.06 1.99 -5.62
C LEU A 16 -12.00 3.09 -5.09
N VAL A 17 -11.49 4.33 -4.96
CA VAL A 17 -12.24 5.45 -4.39
C VAL A 17 -13.55 5.72 -5.15
N PRO A 18 -13.56 5.89 -6.49
CA PRO A 18 -14.82 6.12 -7.21
C PRO A 18 -15.82 4.98 -7.06
N GLN A 19 -15.35 3.74 -6.96
CA GLN A 19 -16.22 2.56 -6.80
C GLN A 19 -16.86 2.48 -5.41
N LEU A 20 -16.19 2.99 -4.38
CA LEU A 20 -16.74 3.11 -3.04
C LEU A 20 -17.74 4.27 -2.98
N VAL A 21 -17.39 5.41 -3.55
CA VAL A 21 -18.30 6.57 -3.64
C VAL A 21 -19.57 6.22 -4.43
N ALA A 22 -19.44 5.55 -5.58
CA ALA A 22 -20.58 5.12 -6.40
C ALA A 22 -21.53 4.14 -5.67
N ARG A 23 -21.02 3.40 -4.68
CA ARG A 23 -21.83 2.54 -3.80
C ARG A 23 -22.44 3.29 -2.59
N GLY A 24 -22.29 4.61 -2.52
CA GLY A 24 -22.83 5.45 -1.45
C GLY A 24 -21.98 5.44 -0.17
N HIS A 25 -20.70 5.05 -0.24
CA HIS A 25 -19.79 5.17 0.91
C HIS A 25 -19.25 6.60 1.02
N GLN A 26 -19.13 7.11 2.27
CA GLN A 26 -18.37 8.31 2.58
C GLN A 26 -16.89 7.91 2.64
N VAL A 27 -16.08 8.42 1.71
CA VAL A 27 -14.68 8.00 1.58
C VAL A 27 -13.76 9.12 2.02
N THR A 28 -12.89 8.83 2.98
CA THR A 28 -11.75 9.69 3.34
C THR A 28 -10.49 9.03 2.79
N ALA A 29 -9.75 9.72 1.94
CA ALA A 29 -8.58 9.20 1.24
C ALA A 29 -7.34 10.00 1.61
N THR A 30 -6.20 9.32 1.82
CA THR A 30 -4.95 10.00 2.19
C THR A 30 -3.90 10.06 1.10
N THR A 31 -3.02 11.06 1.17
CA THR A 31 -1.86 11.25 0.30
C THR A 31 -0.72 11.90 1.06
N THR A 32 0.54 11.58 0.73
CA THR A 32 1.72 12.26 1.31
C THR A 32 2.01 13.62 0.66
N ASN A 33 1.38 13.91 -0.49
CA ASN A 33 1.59 15.15 -1.24
C ASN A 33 0.31 15.98 -1.31
N ALA A 34 0.34 17.18 -0.73
CA ALA A 34 -0.75 18.14 -0.70
C ALA A 34 -1.25 18.53 -2.11
N ALA A 35 -0.38 18.58 -3.11
CA ALA A 35 -0.75 18.89 -4.49
C ALA A 35 -1.68 17.84 -5.13
N ARG A 36 -1.91 16.70 -4.48
CA ARG A 36 -2.82 15.64 -4.94
C ARG A 36 -4.19 15.65 -4.27
N LEU A 37 -4.47 16.60 -3.36
CA LEU A 37 -5.77 16.69 -2.70
C LEU A 37 -6.91 16.93 -3.70
N ASP A 38 -6.73 17.85 -4.64
CA ASP A 38 -7.70 18.11 -5.72
C ASP A 38 -7.99 16.85 -6.55
N SER A 39 -7.01 15.95 -6.68
CA SER A 39 -7.22 14.67 -7.37
C SER A 39 -8.10 13.72 -6.56
N LEU A 40 -8.06 13.76 -5.23
CA LEU A 40 -8.89 12.93 -4.36
C LEU A 40 -10.32 13.45 -4.30
N GLU A 41 -10.49 14.77 -4.23
CA GLU A 41 -11.81 15.41 -4.26
C GLU A 41 -12.53 15.15 -5.58
N ARG A 42 -11.82 15.20 -6.71
CA ARG A 42 -12.35 14.81 -8.03
C ARG A 42 -12.81 13.36 -8.10
N LEU A 43 -12.26 12.48 -7.26
CA LEU A 43 -12.69 11.08 -7.16
C LEU A 43 -13.90 10.91 -6.21
N GLY A 44 -14.38 11.99 -5.59
CA GLY A 44 -15.49 12.01 -4.65
C GLY A 44 -15.12 11.65 -3.21
N ALA A 45 -13.83 11.64 -2.88
CA ALA A 45 -13.36 11.44 -1.51
C ALA A 45 -12.95 12.75 -0.84
N GLU A 46 -13.11 12.80 0.48
CA GLU A 46 -12.46 13.80 1.32
C GLU A 46 -10.95 13.52 1.36
N GLY A 47 -10.14 14.46 0.88
CA GLY A 47 -8.69 14.33 0.84
C GLY A 47 -8.01 14.76 2.14
N VAL A 48 -7.09 13.94 2.65
CA VAL A 48 -6.29 14.27 3.84
C VAL A 48 -4.80 14.08 3.55
N VAL A 49 -3.97 15.06 3.91
CA VAL A 49 -2.52 14.91 3.84
C VAL A 49 -2.04 14.11 5.04
N MET A 50 -1.42 12.97 4.79
CA MET A 50 -0.94 12.05 5.82
C MET A 50 0.17 11.17 5.25
N ASP A 51 1.24 10.98 6.02
CA ASP A 51 2.19 9.90 5.77
C ASP A 51 1.85 8.68 6.64
N GLY A 52 1.33 7.63 6.01
CA GLY A 52 0.98 6.39 6.73
C GLY A 52 2.17 5.62 7.30
N LEU A 53 3.40 6.01 6.98
CA LEU A 53 4.61 5.45 7.59
C LEU A 53 5.00 6.18 8.88
N GLU A 54 4.40 7.35 9.17
CA GLU A 54 4.60 8.06 10.42
C GLU A 54 3.71 7.46 11.52
N ALA A 55 4.33 6.91 12.56
CA ALA A 55 3.61 6.34 13.70
C ALA A 55 2.67 7.34 14.37
N ALA A 56 2.99 8.63 14.33
CA ALA A 56 2.15 9.71 14.84
C ALA A 56 0.76 9.73 14.19
N CYS A 57 0.64 9.38 12.90
CA CYS A 57 -0.64 9.31 12.21
C CYS A 57 -1.57 8.21 12.77
N ALA A 58 -1.02 7.19 13.43
CA ALA A 58 -1.78 6.14 14.10
C ALA A 58 -1.86 6.33 15.64
N GLY A 59 -1.38 7.47 16.17
CA GLY A 59 -1.23 7.67 17.62
C GLY A 59 -0.24 6.71 18.28
N ALA A 60 0.63 6.08 17.49
CA ALA A 60 1.57 5.08 17.93
C ALA A 60 2.94 5.70 18.25
N ARG A 61 3.70 5.03 19.13
CA ARG A 61 5.10 5.40 19.38
C ARG A 61 5.94 5.09 18.14
N ARG A 62 6.94 5.93 17.86
CA ARG A 62 7.92 5.70 16.79
C ARG A 62 8.52 4.28 16.91
N PRO A 63 8.57 3.49 15.82
CA PRO A 63 9.09 2.13 15.88
C PRO A 63 10.53 2.12 16.38
N MET A 64 10.80 1.31 17.39
CA MET A 64 12.15 1.11 17.91
C MET A 64 12.93 0.17 16.99
N ARG A 65 14.23 0.45 16.79
CA ARG A 65 15.12 -0.47 16.08
C ARG A 65 15.72 -1.43 17.09
N VAL A 66 15.34 -2.69 17.02
CA VAL A 66 15.82 -3.75 17.92
C VAL A 66 16.65 -4.74 17.09
N PRO A 67 17.90 -5.07 17.49
CA PRO A 67 18.67 -6.11 16.82
C PRO A 67 17.97 -7.47 16.84
N ALA A 68 18.08 -8.25 15.76
CA ALA A 68 17.39 -9.53 15.62
C ALA A 68 17.68 -10.51 16.77
N TRP A 69 18.92 -10.55 17.27
CA TRP A 69 19.30 -11.42 18.39
C TRP A 69 18.55 -11.10 19.70
N LEU A 70 18.16 -9.84 19.90
CA LEU A 70 17.39 -9.40 21.07
C LEU A 70 15.88 -9.60 20.87
N ALA A 71 15.41 -9.54 19.62
CA ALA A 71 14.01 -9.77 19.29
C ALA A 71 13.62 -11.27 19.29
N ARG A 72 14.54 -12.16 18.91
CA ARG A 72 14.29 -13.61 18.80
C ARG A 72 13.73 -14.25 20.07
N PRO A 73 14.26 -13.99 21.28
CA PRO A 73 13.71 -14.58 22.51
C PRO A 73 12.28 -14.13 22.84
N LEU A 74 11.86 -12.94 22.40
CA LEU A 74 10.56 -12.34 22.74
C LEU A 74 9.48 -12.59 21.68
N ALA A 75 9.85 -12.47 20.40
CA ALA A 75 8.94 -12.56 19.27
C ALA A 75 8.94 -13.93 18.58
N GLY A 76 9.95 -14.78 18.87
CA GLY A 76 10.15 -16.07 18.23
C GLY A 76 10.83 -15.97 16.86
N ASP A 77 11.43 -17.09 16.42
CA ASP A 77 12.23 -17.13 15.19
C ASP A 77 11.40 -16.87 13.93
N VAL A 78 10.18 -17.42 13.85
CA VAL A 78 9.30 -17.26 12.68
C VAL A 78 8.98 -15.79 12.42
N ALA A 79 8.62 -15.04 13.48
CA ALA A 79 8.28 -13.63 13.36
C ALA A 79 9.50 -12.79 12.94
N VAL A 80 10.67 -13.06 13.52
CA VAL A 80 11.90 -12.34 13.18
C VAL A 80 12.30 -12.60 11.73
N VAL A 81 12.32 -13.87 11.29
CA VAL A 81 12.67 -14.23 9.90
C VAL A 81 11.71 -13.59 8.90
N MET A 82 10.40 -13.61 9.15
CA MET A 82 9.42 -12.96 8.27
C MET A 82 9.71 -11.46 8.10
N MET A 83 10.08 -10.76 9.17
CA MET A 83 10.29 -9.32 9.17
C MET A 83 11.67 -8.91 8.62
N THR A 84 12.71 -9.72 8.79
CA THR A 84 14.08 -9.34 8.42
C THR A 84 14.62 -10.04 7.18
N GLU A 85 14.08 -11.20 6.83
CA GLU A 85 14.60 -12.05 5.76
C GLU A 85 13.57 -12.33 4.66
N GLY A 86 12.36 -11.77 4.77
CA GLY A 86 11.33 -11.84 3.74
C GLY A 86 11.87 -11.38 2.38
N ARG A 87 12.00 -12.31 1.43
CA ARG A 87 12.41 -12.00 0.05
C ARG A 87 11.19 -11.77 -0.82
N GLY A 88 11.34 -10.94 -1.86
CA GLY A 88 10.32 -10.79 -2.88
C GLY A 88 10.02 -12.11 -3.57
N PHE A 89 8.75 -12.36 -3.89
CA PHE A 89 8.33 -13.54 -4.65
C PHE A 89 8.89 -13.48 -6.08
N SER A 90 9.61 -14.52 -6.50
CA SER A 90 10.05 -14.68 -7.89
C SER A 90 8.97 -15.36 -8.71
N ASN A 91 8.56 -14.72 -9.81
CA ASN A 91 7.60 -15.30 -10.75
C ASN A 91 8.27 -16.25 -11.77
N ALA A 92 9.56 -16.53 -11.64
CA ALA A 92 10.33 -17.30 -12.62
C ALA A 92 9.79 -18.72 -12.82
N LYS A 93 9.45 -19.41 -11.73
CA LYS A 93 8.90 -20.78 -11.79
C LYS A 93 7.57 -20.82 -12.53
N ALA A 94 6.67 -19.90 -12.20
CA ALA A 94 5.36 -19.85 -12.84
C ALA A 94 5.43 -19.45 -14.33
N LYS A 95 6.41 -18.63 -14.73
CA LYS A 95 6.71 -18.40 -16.16
C LYS A 95 7.22 -19.66 -16.87
N ALA A 96 8.10 -20.42 -16.22
CA ALA A 96 8.74 -21.60 -16.79
C ALA A 96 7.79 -22.80 -16.91
N GLU A 97 6.98 -23.06 -15.87
CA GLU A 97 6.19 -24.29 -15.77
C GLU A 97 4.73 -24.11 -16.22
N LEU A 98 4.17 -22.90 -16.09
CA LEU A 98 2.75 -22.65 -16.38
C LEU A 98 2.53 -21.85 -17.67
N GLY A 99 3.61 -21.53 -18.40
CA GLY A 99 3.56 -20.66 -19.58
C GLY A 99 3.05 -19.25 -19.25
N TRP A 100 3.12 -18.83 -17.98
CA TRP A 100 2.49 -17.60 -17.53
C TRP A 100 3.16 -16.38 -18.16
N ARG A 101 2.42 -15.64 -18.99
CA ARG A 101 2.87 -14.37 -19.57
C ARG A 101 2.23 -13.20 -18.84
N LEU A 102 3.08 -12.37 -18.21
CA LEU A 102 2.63 -11.12 -17.61
C LEU A 102 2.24 -10.16 -18.74
N ARG A 103 1.06 -9.54 -18.64
CA ARG A 103 0.67 -8.42 -19.51
C ARG A 103 1.69 -7.27 -19.42
N HIS A 104 2.24 -7.08 -18.23
CA HIS A 104 3.21 -6.05 -17.90
C HIS A 104 4.50 -6.67 -17.36
N PRO A 105 5.66 -6.52 -18.04
CA PRO A 105 6.94 -7.15 -17.65
C PRO A 105 7.42 -6.80 -16.24
N SER A 106 7.00 -5.64 -15.72
CA SER A 106 7.23 -5.23 -14.33
C SER A 106 6.00 -4.51 -13.77
N TRP A 107 5.80 -4.58 -12.45
CA TRP A 107 4.74 -3.83 -11.78
C TRP A 107 4.89 -2.32 -11.98
N ARG A 108 6.12 -1.79 -12.08
CA ARG A 108 6.40 -0.37 -12.36
C ARG A 108 5.97 0.06 -13.76
N GLN A 109 6.10 -0.82 -14.75
CA GLN A 109 5.67 -0.58 -16.12
C GLN A 109 4.15 -0.68 -16.23
N GLY A 110 3.56 -1.75 -15.67
CA GLY A 110 2.11 -1.92 -15.69
C GLY A 110 1.38 -0.81 -14.98
N PHE A 111 1.94 -0.30 -13.88
CA PHE A 111 1.40 0.89 -13.22
C PHE A 111 1.57 2.17 -14.03
N ARG A 112 2.54 2.30 -14.94
CA ARG A 112 2.62 3.48 -15.81
C ARG A 112 1.66 3.38 -16.98
N GLU A 113 1.55 2.22 -17.61
CA GLU A 113 0.78 2.04 -18.84
C GLU A 113 -0.73 1.95 -18.59
N GLU A 114 -1.15 1.25 -17.54
CA GLU A 114 -2.57 1.12 -17.20
C GLU A 114 -3.10 2.33 -16.42
N LEU A 115 -2.19 3.20 -15.94
CA LEU A 115 -2.54 4.25 -15.00
C LEU A 115 -2.03 5.66 -15.29
N ALA A 116 -1.46 5.90 -16.46
CA ALA A 116 -1.50 7.25 -17.05
C ALA A 116 -2.95 7.66 -17.34
#